data_AF-A0A926WDY0-F1
#
_entry.id   AF-A0A926WDY0-F1
#
_cell.length_a   1.000
_cell.length_b   1.000
_cell.length_c   1.000
_cell.angle_alpha   90.00
_cell.angle_beta   90.00
_cell.angle_gamma   90.00
#
_symmetry.space_group_name_H-M   'P 1'
#
loop_
_entity.id
_entity.type
_entity.pdbx_description
1 polymer ?
#
loop_
_entity_poly.entity_id
_entity_poly.type
_entity_poly.pdbx_seq_one_letter_code
_entity_poly.pdbx_strand_id
1 'polypeptide(L)'
;MKIPGFPGNKNTKARTPDRKSKSLIPQLTDWHPWLRQGMDWTVTSGSVVLCLLMLPTRFPGMELLGIAPNWLLIWVVAWSVKRSILAGALAGIILGLLQDAMTAPNPTHAVSLGIVGMLTSLIQKQRFIQEDFISIALIVFGMAIVSDTIFAMQLSLIGGSCGDQCFRKVEDIWTYYQRVALASAILSSLWAPVLYYPLNRWWQQMKLIHNS
;
A
#
# COMPACT_ATOMS: atom_id res chain seq x y z
N MET A 1 36.30 7.70 74.77
CA MET A 1 37.44 7.83 73.84
C MET A 1 36.92 8.33 72.50
N LYS A 2 37.48 9.44 72.00
CA LYS A 2 37.05 10.18 70.79
C LYS A 2 38.18 10.01 69.77
N ILE A 3 37.90 9.44 68.60
CA ILE A 3 38.85 9.33 67.50
C ILE A 3 38.41 10.33 66.42
N PRO A 4 39.28 11.26 65.98
CA PRO A 4 38.99 12.17 64.88
C PRO A 4 39.48 11.59 63.55
N GLY A 5 38.74 11.80 62.46
CA GLY A 5 39.24 11.43 61.13
C GLY A 5 38.27 11.67 59.97
N PHE A 6 38.62 12.65 59.13
CA PHE A 6 38.25 12.85 57.73
C PHE A 6 36.89 13.47 57.33
N PRO A 7 36.89 14.69 56.74
CA PRO A 7 35.82 15.17 55.87
C PRO A 7 36.13 14.76 54.42
N GLY A 8 35.38 13.80 53.89
CA GLY A 8 35.67 13.18 52.59
C GLY A 8 34.53 13.29 51.59
N ASN A 9 34.58 14.37 50.80
CA ASN A 9 34.13 14.50 49.41
C ASN A 9 32.62 14.38 49.07
N LYS A 10 32.03 15.53 48.67
CA LYS A 10 30.75 15.60 47.94
C LYS A 10 30.95 14.99 46.55
N ASN A 11 30.56 13.72 46.38
CA ASN A 11 30.49 13.12 45.05
C ASN A 11 29.39 13.81 44.23
N THR A 12 29.86 14.68 43.35
CA THR A 12 29.14 15.41 42.34
C THR A 12 28.42 14.41 41.44
N LYS A 13 27.07 14.45 41.40
CA LYS A 13 26.30 13.77 40.36
C LYS A 13 26.81 14.27 39.01
N ALA A 14 27.50 13.42 38.28
CA ALA A 14 27.83 13.67 36.89
C ALA A 14 26.51 13.83 36.13
N ARG A 15 26.17 15.07 35.75
CA ARG A 15 25.13 15.33 34.76
C ARG A 15 25.65 14.75 33.44
N THR A 16 25.08 13.63 33.03
CA THR A 16 25.18 13.17 31.65
C THR A 16 24.75 14.32 30.73
N PRO A 17 25.59 14.76 29.78
CA PRO A 17 25.18 15.76 28.83
C PRO A 17 24.10 15.13 27.97
N ASP A 18 22.90 15.69 28.07
CA ASP A 18 21.74 15.35 27.26
C ASP A 18 22.13 15.63 25.80
N ARG A 19 22.59 14.58 25.11
CA ARG A 19 23.07 14.64 23.73
C ARG A 19 21.84 14.82 22.85
N LYS A 20 21.32 16.06 22.82
CA LYS A 20 20.36 16.52 21.82
C LYS A 20 21.03 16.35 20.46
N SER A 21 20.81 15.17 19.87
CA SER A 21 21.03 14.91 18.46
C SER A 21 20.19 15.92 17.69
N LYS A 22 20.80 17.07 17.37
CA LYS A 22 20.24 18.03 16.43
C LYS A 22 20.07 17.30 15.11
N SER A 23 18.86 16.81 14.86
CA SER A 23 18.47 16.30 13.56
C SER A 23 18.62 17.45 12.57
N LEU A 24 19.51 17.27 11.59
CA LEU A 24 19.89 18.25 10.55
C LEU A 24 18.78 18.55 9.54
N ILE A 25 17.56 18.11 9.79
CA ILE A 25 16.37 18.44 9.01
C ILE A 25 15.58 19.43 9.87
N PRO A 26 15.31 20.67 9.42
CA PRO A 26 14.44 21.58 10.15
C PRO A 26 13.15 20.83 10.51
N GLN A 27 12.78 20.84 11.78
CA GLN A 27 11.66 20.05 12.26
C GLN A 27 10.43 20.48 11.47
N LEU A 28 9.87 19.56 10.67
CA LEU A 28 8.59 19.79 9.97
C LEU A 28 7.46 20.19 10.93
N THR A 29 7.68 19.98 12.24
CA THR A 29 6.91 20.45 13.38
C THR A 29 6.73 21.97 13.47
N ASP A 30 7.54 22.77 12.78
CA ASP A 30 7.40 24.25 12.81
C ASP A 30 6.56 24.80 11.64
N TRP A 31 6.17 23.95 10.69
CA TRP A 31 5.51 24.40 9.46
C TRP A 31 4.02 24.64 9.68
N HIS A 32 3.44 25.65 9.01
CA HIS A 32 2.01 25.95 9.08
C HIS A 32 1.15 24.73 8.69
N PRO A 33 0.01 24.47 9.38
CA PRO A 33 -0.82 23.29 9.15
C PRO A 33 -1.29 23.12 7.69
N TRP A 34 -1.51 24.21 6.96
CA TRP A 34 -1.89 24.18 5.54
C TRP A 34 -0.78 23.62 4.64
N LEU A 35 0.50 23.98 4.88
CA LEU A 35 1.61 23.42 4.12
C LEU A 35 1.80 21.92 4.39
N ARG A 36 1.56 21.47 5.63
CA ARG A 36 1.61 20.05 5.99
C ARG A 36 0.57 19.24 5.22
N GLN A 37 -0.66 19.77 5.16
CA GLN A 37 -1.75 19.12 4.42
C GLN A 37 -1.47 19.12 2.91
N GLY A 38 -0.96 20.22 2.34
CA GLY A 38 -0.52 20.26 0.95
C GLY A 38 0.58 19.24 0.64
N MET A 39 1.52 19.05 1.56
CA MET A 39 2.61 18.09 1.38
C MET A 39 2.14 16.63 1.45
N ASP A 40 1.21 16.30 2.35
CA ASP A 40 0.60 14.95 2.38
C ASP A 40 -0.21 14.66 1.10
N TRP A 41 -0.95 15.65 0.62
CA TRP A 41 -1.70 15.54 -0.63
C TRP A 41 -0.79 15.38 -1.84
N THR A 42 0.29 16.17 -1.92
CA THR A 42 1.26 16.06 -3.03
C THR A 42 2.01 14.73 -3.01
N VAL A 43 2.38 14.19 -1.84
CA VAL A 43 2.99 12.85 -1.77
C VAL A 43 1.98 11.76 -2.13
N THR A 44 0.74 11.88 -1.67
CA THR A 44 -0.32 10.91 -1.99
C THR A 44 -0.61 10.94 -3.50
N SER A 45 -0.91 12.11 -4.07
CA SER A 45 -1.16 12.27 -5.51
C SER A 45 0.08 11.92 -6.34
N GLY A 46 1.27 12.33 -5.92
CA GLY A 46 2.53 12.02 -6.60
C GLY A 46 2.82 10.53 -6.63
N SER A 47 2.53 9.80 -5.55
CA SER A 47 2.67 8.34 -5.52
C SER A 47 1.65 7.63 -6.42
N VAL A 48 0.41 8.13 -6.52
CA VAL A 48 -0.59 7.63 -7.48
C VAL A 48 -0.12 7.86 -8.91
N VAL A 49 0.32 9.08 -9.23
CA VAL A 49 0.84 9.43 -10.57
C VAL A 49 2.05 8.57 -10.91
N LEU A 50 2.95 8.33 -9.97
CA LEU A 50 4.09 7.43 -10.16
C LEU A 50 3.63 6.00 -10.45
N CYS A 51 2.64 5.48 -9.72
CA CYS A 51 2.07 4.16 -9.99
C CYS A 51 1.42 4.07 -11.38
N LEU A 52 0.75 5.13 -11.84
CA LEU A 52 0.17 5.22 -13.18
C LEU A 52 1.26 5.25 -14.26
N LEU A 53 2.33 6.00 -14.04
CA LEU A 53 3.47 6.08 -14.96
C LEU A 53 4.26 4.77 -15.00
N MET A 54 4.30 4.01 -13.91
CA MET A 54 4.94 2.69 -13.87
C MET A 54 4.11 1.59 -14.54
N LEU A 55 2.80 1.79 -14.69
CA LEU A 55 1.88 0.83 -15.31
C LEU A 55 2.24 0.47 -16.77
N PRO A 56 2.59 1.43 -17.67
CA PRO A 56 3.07 1.11 -19.01
C PRO A 56 4.57 0.77 -19.09
N THR A 57 5.36 1.02 -18.03
CA THR A 57 6.81 0.79 -18.09
C THR A 57 7.17 -0.67 -17.83
N ARG A 58 7.62 -1.34 -18.89
CA ARG A 58 8.04 -2.74 -18.87
C ARG A 58 9.55 -2.85 -18.75
N PHE A 59 10.08 -2.63 -17.53
CA PHE A 59 11.52 -2.80 -17.31
C PHE A 59 11.88 -4.29 -17.15
N PRO A 60 13.07 -4.71 -17.62
CA PRO A 60 13.53 -6.08 -17.46
C PRO A 60 13.61 -6.44 -15.96
N GLY A 61 12.98 -7.56 -15.57
CA GLY A 61 12.85 -8.00 -14.18
C GLY A 61 11.57 -7.55 -13.46
N MET A 62 10.76 -6.69 -14.08
CA MET A 62 9.41 -6.34 -13.59
C MET A 62 8.30 -7.12 -14.29
N GLU A 63 8.65 -8.03 -15.19
CA GLU A 63 7.69 -8.91 -15.87
C GLU A 63 8.00 -10.37 -15.60
N LEU A 64 6.95 -11.14 -15.37
CA LEU A 64 6.97 -12.60 -15.32
C LEU A 64 5.99 -13.06 -16.39
N LEU A 65 6.47 -13.85 -17.37
CA LEU A 65 5.63 -14.34 -18.48
C LEU A 65 4.93 -13.22 -19.30
N GLY A 66 5.54 -12.03 -19.39
CA GLY A 66 4.98 -10.87 -20.11
C GLY A 66 3.88 -10.11 -19.36
N ILE A 67 3.69 -10.42 -18.07
CA ILE A 67 2.71 -9.82 -17.17
C ILE A 67 3.44 -8.90 -16.18
N ALA A 68 2.96 -7.68 -16.05
CA ALA A 68 3.48 -6.67 -15.13
C ALA A 68 2.74 -6.70 -13.78
N PRO A 69 3.38 -6.27 -12.67
CA PRO A 69 2.72 -6.10 -11.37
C PRO A 69 1.61 -5.04 -11.44
N ASN A 70 0.57 -5.24 -10.65
CA ASN A 70 -0.50 -4.26 -10.52
C ASN A 70 -0.13 -3.21 -9.47
N TRP A 71 0.56 -2.16 -9.91
CA TRP A 71 1.02 -1.05 -9.05
C TRP A 71 -0.13 -0.34 -8.32
N LEU A 72 -1.27 -0.17 -8.98
CA LEU A 72 -2.44 0.48 -8.38
C LEU A 72 -3.05 -0.38 -7.28
N LEU A 73 -3.11 -1.70 -7.46
CA LEU A 73 -3.55 -2.62 -6.42
C LEU A 73 -2.64 -2.56 -5.20
N ILE A 74 -1.33 -2.61 -5.39
CA ILE A 74 -0.35 -2.48 -4.31
C ILE A 74 -0.57 -1.17 -3.55
N TRP A 75 -0.75 -0.07 -4.27
CA TRP A 75 -0.98 1.24 -3.69
C TRP A 75 -2.30 1.30 -2.90
N VAL A 76 -3.41 0.80 -3.48
CA VAL A 76 -4.72 0.74 -2.81
C VAL A 76 -4.61 -0.05 -1.52
N VAL A 77 -3.95 -1.20 -1.55
CA VAL A 77 -3.73 -2.03 -0.36
C VAL A 77 -2.96 -1.22 0.68
N ALA A 78 -1.78 -0.69 0.32
CA ALA A 78 -0.90 0.05 1.21
C ALA A 78 -1.60 1.27 1.87
N TRP A 79 -2.39 2.01 1.10
CA TRP A 79 -3.10 3.19 1.56
C TRP A 79 -4.32 2.84 2.43
N SER A 80 -5.00 1.73 2.12
CA SER A 80 -6.24 1.31 2.80
C SER A 80 -6.00 0.62 4.15
N VAL A 81 -4.79 0.10 4.41
CA VAL A 81 -4.41 -0.63 5.64
C VAL A 81 -4.76 0.14 6.93
N LYS A 82 -4.55 1.45 6.96
CA LYS A 82 -4.70 2.29 8.17
C LYS A 82 -5.90 3.24 8.13
N ARG A 83 -6.82 3.05 7.17
CA ARG A 83 -7.95 3.96 6.91
C ARG A 83 -9.30 3.26 7.08
N SER A 84 -10.37 4.04 7.05
CA SER A 84 -11.73 3.51 7.17
C SER A 84 -12.13 2.71 5.94
N ILE A 85 -13.09 1.79 6.11
CA ILE A 85 -13.60 0.91 5.04
C ILE A 85 -14.09 1.73 3.84
N LEU A 86 -14.85 2.80 4.12
CA LEU A 86 -15.37 3.70 3.09
C LEU A 86 -14.24 4.45 2.38
N ALA A 87 -13.21 4.89 3.10
CA ALA A 87 -12.07 5.54 2.48
C ALA A 87 -11.33 4.58 1.55
N GLY A 88 -11.04 3.35 2.00
CA GLY A 88 -10.37 2.32 1.20
C GLY A 88 -11.16 1.96 -0.06
N ALA A 89 -12.48 1.76 0.08
CA ALA A 89 -13.35 1.49 -1.05
C ALA A 89 -13.36 2.65 -2.07
N LEU A 90 -13.51 3.90 -1.60
CA LEU A 90 -13.52 5.07 -2.48
C LEU A 90 -12.18 5.26 -3.20
N ALA A 91 -11.06 5.08 -2.50
CA ALA A 91 -9.74 5.15 -3.14
C ALA A 91 -9.57 4.07 -4.21
N GLY A 92 -10.02 2.84 -3.93
CA GLY A 92 -10.04 1.75 -4.91
C GLY A 92 -10.88 2.09 -6.14
N ILE A 93 -12.10 2.61 -5.96
CA ILE A 93 -12.98 3.02 -7.07
C ILE A 93 -12.34 4.13 -7.89
N ILE A 94 -11.83 5.19 -7.24
CA ILE A 94 -11.20 6.32 -7.94
C ILE A 94 -10.00 5.84 -8.75
N LEU A 95 -9.14 4.99 -8.18
CA LEU A 95 -7.98 4.46 -8.90
C LEU A 95 -8.37 3.50 -10.02
N GLY A 96 -9.41 2.69 -9.85
CA GLY A 96 -9.90 1.84 -10.92
C GLY A 96 -10.55 2.63 -12.05
N LEU A 97 -11.28 3.71 -11.77
CA LEU A 97 -11.77 4.62 -12.80
C LEU A 97 -10.62 5.35 -13.51
N LEU A 98 -9.57 5.70 -12.78
CA LEU A 98 -8.38 6.33 -13.34
C LEU A 98 -7.60 5.35 -14.23
N GLN A 99 -7.56 4.07 -13.86
CA GLN A 99 -7.03 3.00 -14.69
C GLN A 99 -7.88 2.80 -15.94
N ASP A 100 -9.20 2.69 -15.79
CA ASP A 100 -10.16 2.56 -16.89
C ASP A 100 -10.07 3.73 -17.89
N ALA A 101 -9.74 4.93 -17.41
CA ALA A 101 -9.53 6.11 -18.26
C ALA A 101 -8.24 6.04 -19.10
N MET A 102 -7.21 5.33 -18.61
CA MET A 102 -5.97 5.10 -19.37
C MET A 102 -6.05 3.85 -20.27
N THR A 103 -6.84 2.85 -19.86
CA THR A 103 -6.97 1.56 -20.54
C THR A 103 -8.33 1.44 -21.23
N ALA A 104 -8.80 0.21 -21.46
CA ALA A 104 -10.16 -0.03 -21.92
C ALA A 104 -11.14 0.06 -20.73
N PRO A 105 -12.32 0.67 -20.90
CA PRO A 105 -13.32 0.83 -19.83
C PRO A 105 -14.12 -0.46 -19.53
N ASN A 106 -14.01 -1.49 -20.36
CA ASN A 106 -14.75 -2.75 -20.22
C ASN A 106 -13.77 -3.94 -20.28
N PRO A 107 -13.69 -4.80 -19.24
CA PRO A 107 -14.34 -4.73 -17.93
C PRO A 107 -13.79 -3.61 -17.03
N THR A 108 -14.56 -3.15 -16.06
CA THR A 108 -14.14 -2.04 -15.19
C THR A 108 -13.21 -2.50 -14.06
N HIS A 109 -12.08 -1.81 -13.91
CA HIS A 109 -11.17 -1.96 -12.78
C HIS A 109 -11.69 -1.27 -11.51
N ALA A 110 -12.66 -0.35 -11.63
CA ALA A 110 -13.25 0.35 -10.49
C ALA A 110 -13.92 -0.59 -9.49
N VAL A 111 -14.64 -1.59 -9.97
CA VAL A 111 -15.32 -2.57 -9.10
C VAL A 111 -14.31 -3.46 -8.39
N SER A 112 -13.30 -3.97 -9.10
CA SER A 112 -12.31 -4.89 -8.51
C SER A 112 -11.41 -4.17 -7.50
N LEU A 113 -10.89 -2.99 -7.82
CA LEU A 113 -10.06 -2.21 -6.90
C LEU A 113 -10.87 -1.63 -5.72
N GLY A 114 -12.13 -1.26 -5.94
CA GLY A 114 -13.04 -0.85 -4.87
C GLY A 114 -13.26 -1.95 -3.82
N ILE A 115 -13.51 -3.19 -4.28
CA ILE A 115 -13.66 -4.35 -3.39
C ILE A 115 -12.34 -4.65 -2.67
N VAL A 116 -11.20 -4.61 -3.36
CA VAL A 116 -9.87 -4.80 -2.75
C VAL A 116 -9.62 -3.78 -1.63
N GLY A 117 -9.89 -2.50 -1.88
CA GLY A 117 -9.73 -1.44 -0.88
C GLY A 117 -10.62 -1.65 0.33
N MET A 118 -11.88 -2.02 0.10
CA MET A 118 -12.85 -2.35 1.16
C MET A 118 -12.38 -3.52 2.02
N LEU A 119 -12.03 -4.66 1.40
CA LEU A 119 -11.58 -5.87 2.09
C LEU A 119 -10.28 -5.64 2.85
N THR A 120 -9.34 -4.88 2.27
CA THR A 120 -8.07 -4.57 2.94
C THR A 120 -8.29 -3.77 4.22
N SER A 121 -9.16 -2.75 4.19
CA SER A 121 -9.50 -1.97 5.38
C SER A 121 -10.27 -2.77 6.44
N LEU A 122 -10.94 -3.86 6.04
CA LEU A 122 -11.61 -4.79 6.97
C LEU A 122 -10.62 -5.73 7.65
N ILE A 123 -9.74 -6.36 6.88
CA ILE A 123 -8.75 -7.33 7.37
C ILE A 123 -7.88 -6.72 8.45
N GLN A 124 -7.44 -5.47 8.27
CA GLN A 124 -6.51 -4.85 9.21
C GLN A 124 -7.12 -4.29 10.50
N LYS A 125 -8.45 -4.24 10.60
CA LYS A 125 -9.10 -3.96 11.89
C LYS A 125 -8.94 -5.12 12.88
N GLN A 126 -8.70 -6.34 12.39
CA GLN A 126 -8.34 -7.46 13.23
C GLN A 126 -6.86 -7.33 13.61
N ARG A 127 -6.61 -7.01 14.88
CA ARG A 127 -5.31 -6.71 15.52
C ARG A 127 -4.24 -7.83 15.42
N PHE A 128 -4.45 -8.84 14.57
CA PHE A 128 -3.67 -10.07 14.49
C PHE A 128 -2.62 -10.10 13.37
N ILE A 129 -2.58 -9.06 12.53
CA ILE A 129 -1.59 -8.96 11.47
C ILE A 129 -0.55 -7.93 11.91
N GLN A 130 0.52 -8.44 12.55
CA GLN A 130 1.72 -7.67 12.82
C GLN A 130 2.17 -6.96 11.52
N GLU A 131 2.66 -5.73 11.65
CA GLU A 131 3.13 -4.84 10.56
C GLU A 131 4.39 -5.38 9.83
N ASP A 132 4.49 -6.70 9.69
CA ASP A 132 5.61 -7.38 9.08
C ASP A 132 5.51 -7.30 7.55
N PHE A 133 6.66 -7.13 6.92
CA PHE A 133 6.80 -7.07 5.46
C PHE A 133 6.14 -8.28 4.77
N ILE A 134 6.20 -9.45 5.41
CA ILE A 134 5.62 -10.71 4.92
C ILE A 134 4.09 -10.63 4.90
N SER A 135 3.48 -10.13 5.98
CA SER A 135 2.03 -9.99 6.09
C SER A 135 1.44 -9.13 4.97
N ILE A 136 2.12 -8.03 4.64
CA ILE A 136 1.67 -7.11 3.60
C ILE A 136 1.79 -7.75 2.22
N ALA A 137 2.89 -8.45 1.95
CA ALA A 137 3.04 -9.22 0.73
C ALA A 137 1.93 -10.28 0.59
N LEU A 138 1.59 -10.99 1.67
CA LEU A 138 0.50 -11.97 1.68
C LEU A 138 -0.88 -11.34 1.43
N ILE A 139 -1.15 -10.18 2.01
CA ILE A 139 -2.40 -9.45 1.74
C ILE A 139 -2.46 -9.04 0.27
N VAL A 140 -1.40 -8.45 -0.28
CA VAL A 140 -1.36 -8.06 -1.69
C VAL A 140 -1.51 -9.26 -2.61
N PHE A 141 -0.87 -10.39 -2.28
CA PHE A 141 -1.03 -11.64 -3.02
C PHE A 141 -2.49 -12.09 -3.07
N GLY A 142 -3.15 -12.17 -1.91
CA GLY A 142 -4.56 -12.56 -1.82
C GLY A 142 -5.48 -11.58 -2.55
N MET A 143 -5.24 -10.28 -2.39
CA MET A 143 -6.04 -9.23 -3.04
C MET A 143 -5.86 -9.21 -4.56
N ALA A 144 -4.67 -9.54 -5.07
CA ALA A 144 -4.44 -9.68 -6.50
C ALA A 144 -5.28 -10.81 -7.10
N ILE A 145 -5.29 -11.98 -6.45
CA ILE A 145 -6.15 -13.10 -6.85
C ILE A 145 -7.63 -12.70 -6.83
N VAL A 146 -8.07 -12.02 -5.77
CA VAL A 146 -9.46 -11.53 -5.67
C VAL A 146 -9.79 -10.54 -6.79
N SER A 147 -8.90 -9.58 -7.07
CA SER A 147 -9.09 -8.58 -8.11
C SER A 147 -9.21 -9.22 -9.49
N ASP A 148 -8.30 -10.13 -9.83
CA ASP A 148 -8.28 -10.81 -11.12
C ASP A 148 -9.46 -11.79 -11.26
N THR A 149 -9.90 -12.40 -10.18
CA THR A 149 -11.13 -13.23 -10.15
C THR A 149 -12.37 -12.39 -10.43
N ILE A 150 -12.48 -11.20 -9.80
CA ILE A 150 -13.59 -10.27 -10.07
C ILE A 150 -13.54 -9.79 -11.51
N PHE A 151 -12.35 -9.51 -12.06
CA PHE A 151 -12.20 -9.11 -13.45
C PHE A 151 -12.61 -10.23 -14.42
N ALA A 152 -12.17 -11.48 -14.18
CA ALA A 152 -12.56 -12.65 -14.95
C ALA A 152 -14.07 -12.93 -14.84
N MET A 153 -14.66 -12.74 -13.66
CA MET A 153 -16.10 -12.85 -13.45
C MET A 153 -16.86 -11.79 -14.23
N GLN A 154 -16.43 -10.52 -14.20
CA GLN A 154 -17.03 -9.45 -15.01
C GLN A 154 -16.95 -9.78 -16.51
N LEU A 155 -15.80 -10.25 -16.99
CA LEU A 155 -15.63 -10.66 -18.37
C LEU A 155 -16.54 -11.84 -18.74
N SER A 156 -16.72 -12.80 -17.83
CA SER A 156 -17.59 -13.96 -18.02
C SER A 156 -19.07 -13.58 -18.06
N LEU A 157 -19.49 -12.58 -17.28
CA LEU A 157 -20.85 -12.05 -17.30
C LEU A 157 -21.15 -11.27 -18.59
N ILE A 158 -20.17 -10.50 -19.08
CA ILE A 158 -20.30 -9.78 -20.36
C ILE A 158 -20.29 -10.75 -21.54
N GLY A 159 -19.42 -11.78 -21.52
CA GLY A 159 -19.33 -12.81 -22.56
C GLY A 159 -20.45 -13.86 -22.53
N GLY A 160 -21.00 -14.14 -21.34
CA GLY A 160 -22.04 -15.15 -21.11
C GLY A 160 -23.42 -14.80 -21.67
N SER A 161 -23.60 -13.58 -22.21
CA SER A 161 -24.81 -13.19 -22.95
C SER A 161 -24.94 -13.87 -24.33
N CYS A 162 -23.94 -14.67 -24.75
CA CYS A 162 -23.87 -15.32 -26.05
C CYS A 162 -23.78 -16.88 -25.98
N GLY A 163 -24.85 -17.55 -25.54
CA GLY A 163 -25.15 -18.98 -25.83
C GLY A 163 -24.09 -20.07 -25.52
N ASP A 164 -24.38 -21.32 -25.95
CA ASP A 164 -23.63 -22.54 -25.58
C ASP A 164 -22.19 -22.63 -26.11
N GLN A 165 -21.86 -21.90 -27.17
CA GLN A 165 -20.50 -21.87 -27.74
C GLN A 165 -19.51 -21.08 -26.85
N CYS A 166 -20.02 -20.30 -25.89
CA CYS A 166 -19.20 -19.52 -24.98
C CYS A 166 -18.61 -20.35 -23.83
N PHE A 167 -19.24 -21.45 -23.40
CA PHE A 167 -18.77 -22.24 -22.26
C PHE A 167 -17.37 -22.84 -22.46
N ARG A 168 -17.06 -23.33 -23.67
CA ARG A 168 -15.68 -23.77 -24.01
C ARG A 168 -14.68 -22.62 -24.04
N LYS A 169 -15.12 -21.44 -24.52
CA LYS A 169 -14.32 -20.21 -24.47
C LYS A 169 -14.03 -19.78 -23.03
N VAL A 170 -14.99 -19.94 -22.12
CA VAL A 170 -14.84 -19.58 -20.70
C VAL A 170 -13.84 -20.48 -19.99
N GLU A 171 -13.80 -21.79 -20.30
CA GLU A 171 -12.82 -22.72 -19.73
C GLU A 171 -11.39 -22.41 -20.19
N ASP A 172 -11.21 -22.11 -21.48
CA ASP A 172 -9.92 -21.68 -22.03
C ASP A 172 -9.47 -20.32 -21.45
N ILE A 173 -10.43 -19.39 -21.28
CA ILE A 173 -10.19 -18.10 -20.61
C ILE A 173 -9.73 -18.36 -19.17
N TRP A 174 -10.40 -19.26 -18.43
CA TRP A 174 -10.11 -19.49 -17.01
C TRP A 174 -8.70 -20.06 -16.77
N THR A 175 -8.27 -21.02 -17.59
CA THR A 175 -6.93 -21.62 -17.46
C THR A 175 -5.82 -20.62 -17.78
N TYR A 176 -6.03 -19.74 -18.77
CA TYR A 176 -5.14 -18.62 -19.04
C TYR A 176 -5.14 -17.62 -17.87
N TYR A 177 -6.32 -17.24 -17.37
CA TYR A 177 -6.46 -16.30 -16.26
C TYR A 177 -5.84 -16.82 -14.96
N GLN A 178 -5.88 -18.12 -14.68
CA GLN A 178 -5.20 -18.67 -13.51
C GLN A 178 -3.68 -18.44 -13.56
N ARG A 179 -3.05 -18.66 -14.72
CA ARG A 179 -1.62 -18.37 -14.89
C ARG A 179 -1.34 -16.89 -14.77
N VAL A 180 -2.20 -16.06 -15.36
CA VAL A 180 -2.05 -14.61 -15.32
C VAL A 180 -2.17 -14.08 -13.89
N ALA A 181 -3.21 -14.52 -13.17
CA ALA A 181 -3.49 -14.10 -11.80
C ALA A 181 -2.42 -14.55 -10.81
N LEU A 182 -1.85 -15.75 -11.01
CA LEU A 182 -0.74 -16.20 -10.16
C LEU A 182 0.54 -15.39 -10.44
N ALA A 183 0.87 -15.14 -11.71
CA ALA A 183 2.03 -14.33 -12.05
C ALA A 183 1.90 -12.88 -11.54
N SER A 184 0.73 -12.26 -11.75
CA SER A 184 0.43 -10.91 -11.26
C SER A 184 0.48 -10.84 -9.73
N ALA A 185 -0.07 -11.84 -9.02
CA ALA A 185 -0.08 -11.90 -7.56
C ALA A 185 1.32 -12.09 -6.97
N ILE A 186 2.13 -12.97 -7.56
CA ILE A 186 3.52 -13.20 -7.11
C ILE A 186 4.34 -11.92 -7.32
N LEU A 187 4.28 -11.31 -8.50
CA LEU A 187 5.00 -10.07 -8.77
C LEU A 187 4.53 -8.93 -7.86
N SER A 188 3.22 -8.74 -7.73
CA SER A 188 2.67 -7.65 -6.94
C SER A 188 3.01 -7.82 -5.47
N SER A 189 2.99 -9.04 -4.95
CA SER A 189 3.39 -9.32 -3.56
C SER A 189 4.88 -9.11 -3.32
N LEU A 190 5.73 -9.41 -4.30
CA LEU A 190 7.17 -9.18 -4.21
C LEU A 190 7.51 -7.68 -4.19
N TRP A 191 6.80 -6.88 -4.98
CA TRP A 191 6.99 -5.41 -5.03
C TRP A 191 6.25 -4.67 -3.91
N ALA A 192 5.32 -5.32 -3.21
CA ALA A 192 4.52 -4.69 -2.17
C ALA A 192 5.35 -4.08 -1.02
N PRO A 193 6.34 -4.77 -0.42
CA PRO A 193 7.16 -4.17 0.64
C PRO A 193 7.95 -2.94 0.18
N VAL A 194 8.42 -2.96 -1.07
CA VAL A 194 9.22 -1.87 -1.65
C VAL A 194 8.39 -0.59 -1.76
N LEU A 195 7.12 -0.70 -2.15
CA LEU A 195 6.19 0.44 -2.20
C LEU A 195 5.67 0.81 -0.81
N TYR A 196 5.29 -0.19 -0.01
CA TYR A 196 4.66 0.04 1.28
C TYR A 196 5.58 0.76 2.26
N TYR A 197 6.84 0.34 2.37
CA TYR A 197 7.77 0.86 3.37
C TYR A 197 7.97 2.38 3.32
N PRO A 198 8.32 3.01 2.17
CA PRO A 198 8.49 4.46 2.10
C PRO A 198 7.18 5.22 2.35
N LEU A 199 6.06 4.73 1.81
CA LEU A 199 4.74 5.33 2.00
C LEU A 199 4.28 5.29 3.46
N ASN A 200 4.40 4.13 4.10
CA ASN A 200 4.02 3.95 5.51
C ASN A 200 4.89 4.80 6.44
N ARG A 201 6.20 4.88 6.19
CA ARG A 201 7.10 5.74 6.97
C ARG A 201 6.72 7.20 6.89
N TRP A 202 6.35 7.68 5.69
CA TRP A 202 5.89 9.05 5.49
C TRP A 202 4.60 9.34 6.25
N TRP A 203 3.57 8.50 6.11
CA TRP A 203 2.30 8.71 6.82
C TRP A 203 2.43 8.57 8.34
N GLN A 204 3.32 7.71 8.84
CA GLN A 204 3.64 7.63 10.27
C GLN A 204 4.27 8.92 10.78
N GLN A 205 5.23 9.51 10.05
CA GLN A 205 5.84 10.78 10.43
C GLN A 205 4.81 11.92 10.47
N MET A 206 3.94 12.00 9.46
CA MET A 206 2.87 13.01 9.43
C MET A 206 1.90 12.85 10.60
N LYS A 207 1.54 11.61 10.97
CA LYS A 207 0.67 11.33 12.11
C LYS A 207 1.32 11.72 13.45
N LEU A 208 2.61 11.47 13.62
CA LEU A 208 3.36 11.86 14.81
C LEU A 208 3.41 13.39 14.96
N ILE A 209 3.67 14.10 13.86
CA ILE A 209 3.72 15.57 13.80
C ILE A 209 2.35 16.22 14.05
N HIS A 210 1.26 15.53 13.72
CA HIS A 210 -0.09 16.02 14.01
C HIS A 210 -0.50 15.86 15.48
N ASN A 211 0.04 14.85 16.16
CA ASN A 211 -0.28 14.52 17.55
C ASN A 211 0.65 15.17 18.59
N SER A 212 1.72 15.84 18.15
CA SER A 212 2.69 16.58 18.98
C SER A 212 2.30 18.05 19.11
#